data_AF-A0A8T4M763-F1
#
_entry.id   AF-A0A8T4M763-F1
#
_cell.length_a   1.000
_cell.length_b   1.000
_cell.length_c   1.000
_cell.angle_alpha   90.00
_cell.angle_beta   90.00
_cell.angle_gamma   90.00
#
_symmetry.space_group_name_H-M   'P 1'
#
loop_
_entity.id
_entity.type
_entity.pdbx_description
1 polymer ?
#
loop_
_entity_poly.entity_id
_entity_poly.type
_entity_poly.pdbx_seq_one_letter_code
_entity_poly.pdbx_strand_id
1 'polypeptide(L)'
;MEQRIKFQKGQQRKFLDLVAARLNCISLRGILQFGFDINYNSLKNYYTGRRLIPLDLFEELCYAGKIDKKELRFEIINGNWGQVKGGKKGRR
;
A
#
# COMPACT_ATOMS: atom_id res chain seq x y z
N MET A 1 -7.50 10.62 10.89
CA MET A 1 -8.21 9.42 10.38
C MET A 1 -7.35 8.88 9.26
N GLU A 2 -6.93 7.61 9.32
CA GLU A 2 -6.04 7.04 8.31
C GLU A 2 -6.86 6.73 7.04
N GLN A 3 -6.48 7.33 5.92
CA GLN A 3 -7.09 7.07 4.61
C GLN A 3 -6.36 5.92 3.94
N ARG A 4 -7.07 5.09 3.19
CA ARG A 4 -6.48 3.97 2.45
C ARG A 4 -6.93 3.96 1.01
N ILE A 5 -6.09 3.37 0.16
CA ILE A 5 -6.37 3.21 -1.27
C ILE A 5 -6.94 1.82 -1.51
N LYS A 6 -8.14 1.78 -2.11
CA LYS A 6 -8.79 0.58 -2.58
C LYS A 6 -8.67 0.49 -4.09
N PHE A 7 -7.89 -0.48 -4.54
CA PHE A 7 -7.77 -0.81 -5.96
C PHE A 7 -8.83 -1.83 -6.37
N GLN A 8 -9.14 -1.85 -7.67
CA GLN A 8 -9.86 -2.98 -8.26
C GLN A 8 -9.06 -4.29 -8.11
N LYS A 9 -9.73 -5.44 -8.14
CA LYS A 9 -9.09 -6.75 -7.94
C LYS A 9 -7.89 -6.94 -8.88
N GLY A 10 -6.73 -7.21 -8.31
CA GLY A 10 -5.46 -7.40 -9.03
C GLY A 10 -4.74 -6.10 -9.46
N GLN A 11 -5.37 -4.93 -9.39
CA GLN A 11 -4.73 -3.66 -9.78
C GLN A 11 -3.71 -3.19 -8.75
N GLN A 12 -3.88 -3.49 -7.46
CA GLN A 12 -2.89 -3.16 -6.43
C GLN A 12 -1.53 -3.82 -6.69
N ARG A 13 -1.55 -5.07 -7.17
CA ARG A 13 -0.35 -5.80 -7.56
C ARG A 13 0.32 -5.13 -8.76
N LYS A 14 -0.47 -4.83 -9.80
CA LYS A 14 0.01 -4.14 -11.01
C LYS A 14 0.58 -2.76 -10.69
N PHE A 15 -0.01 -2.03 -9.75
CA PHE A 15 0.51 -0.76 -9.25
C PHE A 15 1.90 -0.94 -8.64
N LEU A 16 2.10 -1.93 -7.78
CA LEU A 16 3.41 -2.19 -7.17
C LEU A 16 4.44 -2.73 -8.18
N ASP A 17 4.01 -3.52 -9.16
CA ASP A 17 4.86 -3.93 -10.29
C ASP A 17 5.29 -2.70 -11.13
N LEU A 18 4.37 -1.76 -11.37
CA LEU A 18 4.65 -0.49 -12.05
C LEU A 18 5.63 0.38 -11.26
N VAL A 19 5.44 0.49 -9.94
CA VAL A 19 6.37 1.22 -9.05
C VAL A 19 7.77 0.60 -9.13
N ALA A 20 7.87 -0.73 -9.02
CA ALA A 20 9.15 -1.42 -9.13
C ALA A 20 9.83 -1.13 -10.49
N ALA A 21 9.07 -1.20 -11.59
CA ALA A 21 9.57 -0.90 -12.92
C ALA A 21 10.05 0.56 -13.05
N ARG A 22 9.27 1.52 -12.56
CA ARG A 22 9.62 2.96 -12.60
C ARG A 22 10.84 3.31 -11.76
N LEU A 23 11.03 2.60 -10.66
CA LEU A 23 12.20 2.74 -9.78
C LEU A 23 13.40 1.89 -10.23
N ASN A 24 13.35 1.26 -11.41
CA ASN A 24 14.37 0.34 -11.91
C ASN A 24 14.74 -0.77 -10.93
N CYS A 25 13.76 -1.27 -10.18
CA CYS A 25 13.92 -2.38 -9.26
C CYS A 25 13.66 -3.72 -9.96
N ILE A 26 14.58 -4.67 -9.78
CA ILE A 26 14.42 -6.06 -10.28
C ILE A 26 13.34 -6.82 -9.49
N SER A 27 13.06 -6.40 -8.26
CA SER A 27 12.09 -7.07 -7.39
C SER A 27 11.34 -6.09 -6.49
N LEU A 28 10.19 -6.53 -5.97
CA LEU A 28 9.41 -5.81 -4.97
C LEU A 28 10.25 -5.41 -3.75
N ARG A 29 11.19 -6.26 -3.33
CA ARG A 29 12.07 -5.98 -2.19
C ARG A 29 12.99 -4.78 -2.47
N GLY A 30 13.36 -4.55 -3.72
CA GLY A 30 14.17 -3.41 -4.15
C GLY A 30 13.54 -2.06 -3.82
N ILE A 31 12.20 -1.98 -3.79
CA ILE A 31 11.48 -0.75 -3.43
C ILE A 31 11.91 -0.24 -2.03
N LEU A 32 12.24 -1.13 -1.10
CA LEU A 32 12.62 -0.75 0.26
C LEU A 32 13.94 0.03 0.35
N GLN A 33 14.79 -0.04 -0.69
CA GLN A 33 16.06 0.69 -0.70
C GLN A 33 15.88 2.22 -0.78
N PHE A 34 14.68 2.68 -1.17
CA PHE A 34 14.36 4.11 -1.30
C PHE A 34 13.91 4.75 0.03
N GLY A 35 13.95 4.02 1.15
CA GLY A 35 13.73 4.58 2.48
C GLY A 35 12.27 4.71 2.91
N PHE A 36 11.34 3.99 2.28
CA PHE A 36 9.94 3.94 2.74
C PHE A 36 9.84 3.34 4.14
N ASP A 37 8.99 3.91 4.99
CA ASP A 37 8.74 3.43 6.37
C ASP A 37 7.83 2.20 6.40
N ILE A 38 8.22 1.14 5.70
CA ILE A 38 7.52 -0.14 5.69
C ILE A 38 8.50 -1.30 5.67
N ASN A 39 8.12 -2.39 6.34
CA ASN A 39 8.86 -3.65 6.23
C ASN A 39 8.42 -4.47 5.01
N TYR A 40 9.27 -5.41 4.60
CA TYR A 40 9.01 -6.31 3.47
C TYR A 40 7.70 -7.11 3.61
N ASN A 41 7.35 -7.53 4.83
CA ASN A 41 6.13 -8.29 5.07
C ASN A 41 4.88 -7.45 4.77
N SER A 42 4.89 -6.18 5.18
CA SER A 42 3.82 -5.22 4.88
C SER A 42 3.72 -4.98 3.38
N LEU A 43 4.86 -4.76 2.71
CA LEU A 43 4.92 -4.62 1.26
C LEU A 43 4.39 -5.86 0.52
N LYS A 44 4.72 -7.07 0.99
CA LYS A 44 4.19 -8.33 0.44
C LYS A 44 2.68 -8.50 0.68
N ASN A 45 2.17 -8.04 1.83
CA ASN A 45 0.73 -8.03 2.09
C ASN A 45 -0.02 -7.07 1.17
N TYR A 46 0.58 -5.91 0.87
CA TYR A 46 0.04 -5.01 -0.16
C TYR A 46 0.12 -5.65 -1.55
N TYR A 47 1.24 -6.29 -1.90
CA TYR A 47 1.40 -6.96 -3.20
C TYR A 47 0.36 -8.05 -3.45
N THR A 48 0.06 -8.84 -2.42
CA THR A 48 -0.93 -9.91 -2.48
C THR A 48 -2.38 -9.42 -2.33
N GLY A 49 -2.59 -8.12 -2.10
CA GLY A 49 -3.92 -7.53 -1.89
C GLY A 49 -4.57 -7.93 -0.57
N ARG A 50 -3.82 -8.50 0.38
CA ARG A 50 -4.30 -8.89 1.73
C ARG A 50 -4.56 -7.67 2.62
N ARG A 51 -3.88 -6.56 2.35
CA ARG A 51 -4.04 -5.28 3.04
C ARG A 51 -4.15 -4.17 2.00
N LEU A 52 -4.85 -3.10 2.37
CA LEU A 52 -4.93 -1.89 1.55
C LEU A 52 -3.77 -0.96 1.90
N ILE A 53 -3.22 -0.31 0.88
CA ILE A 53 -2.11 0.63 1.00
C ILE A 53 -2.62 1.89 1.72
N PRO A 54 -1.95 2.38 2.79
CA PRO A 54 -2.22 3.71 3.35
C PRO A 54 -2.11 4.79 2.26
N LEU A 55 -2.90 5.84 2.37
CA LEU A 55 -2.84 6.96 1.41
C LEU A 55 -1.43 7.55 1.36
N ASP A 56 -0.84 7.86 2.51
CA ASP A 56 0.48 8.49 2.61
C ASP A 56 1.54 7.68 1.85
N LEU A 57 1.61 6.36 2.12
CA LEU A 57 2.51 5.45 1.41
C LEU A 57 2.22 5.40 -0.10
N PHE A 58 0.94 5.39 -0.50
CA PHE A 58 0.59 5.43 -1.91
C PHE A 58 1.09 6.71 -2.60
N GLU A 59 0.95 7.85 -1.94
CA GLU A 59 1.43 9.13 -2.46
C GLU A 59 2.96 9.18 -2.57
N GLU A 60 3.67 8.67 -1.56
CA GLU A 60 5.13 8.52 -1.60
C GLU A 60 5.58 7.63 -2.75
N LEU A 61 4.92 6.48 -2.96
CA LEU A 61 5.23 5.56 -4.07
C LEU A 61 4.95 6.21 -5.43
N CYS A 62 3.85 6.94 -5.56
CA CYS A 62 3.54 7.70 -6.78
C CYS A 62 4.58 8.79 -7.04
N TYR A 63 4.98 9.53 -6.01
CA TYR A 63 5.99 10.58 -6.09
C TYR A 63 7.35 10.00 -6.52
N ALA A 64 7.82 8.96 -5.83
CA ALA A 64 9.09 8.31 -6.13
C ALA A 64 9.12 7.70 -7.54
N GLY A 65 8.02 7.02 -7.94
CA GLY A 65 7.89 6.40 -9.26
C GLY A 65 7.53 7.36 -10.40
N LYS A 66 7.29 8.65 -10.11
CA LYS A 66 6.75 9.63 -11.07
C LYS A 66 5.50 9.09 -11.80
N ILE A 67 4.59 8.46 -11.06
CA ILE A 67 3.36 7.86 -11.59
C ILE A 67 2.22 8.89 -11.49
N ASP A 68 1.56 9.17 -12.61
CA ASP A 68 0.36 10.00 -12.60
C ASP A 68 -0.83 9.22 -12.02
N LYS A 69 -1.42 9.77 -10.95
CA LYS A 69 -2.59 9.21 -10.27
C LYS A 69 -3.79 9.10 -11.23
N LYS A 70 -3.88 9.94 -12.27
CA LYS A 70 -4.99 9.94 -13.24
C LYS A 70 -5.02 8.66 -14.10
N GLU A 71 -3.88 8.00 -14.28
CA GLU A 71 -3.77 6.75 -15.03
C GLU A 71 -4.23 5.54 -14.20
N LEU A 72 -4.39 5.71 -12.89
CA LEU A 72 -4.74 4.65 -11.95
C LEU A 72 -6.23 4.67 -11.62
N ARG A 73 -6.86 3.49 -11.61
CA ARG A 73 -8.24 3.30 -11.14
C ARG A 73 -8.23 2.84 -9.69
N PHE A 74 -8.50 3.77 -8.77
CA PHE A 74 -8.58 3.51 -7.35
C PHE A 74 -9.66 4.34 -6.67
N GLU A 75 -10.09 3.90 -5.50
CA GLU A 75 -11.00 4.61 -4.61
C GLU A 75 -10.27 4.95 -3.32
N ILE A 76 -10.47 6.17 -2.80
CA ILE A 76 -10.02 6.54 -1.47
C ILE A 76 -11.11 6.13 -0.49
N ILE A 77 -10.75 5.31 0.49
CA ILE A 77 -11.65 4.94 1.57
C ILE A 77 -11.20 5.59 2.87
N ASN A 78 -12.17 6.20 3.55
CA ASN A 78 -11.99 6.75 4.89
C ASN A 78 -12.44 5.68 5.90
N GLY A 79 -11.63 5.36 6.92
CA GLY A 79 -12.17 4.62 8.06
C GLY A 79 -11.17 3.90 8.96
N ASN A 80 -11.70 3.43 10.08
CA ASN A 80 -11.06 2.57 11.08
C ASN A 80 -10.95 1.11 10.58
N TRP A 81 -10.44 0.90 9.37
CA TRP A 81 -10.30 -0.44 8.79
C TRP A 81 -9.25 -1.23 9.57
N GLY A 82 -9.72 -2.16 10.39
CA GLY A 82 -8.90 -3.02 11.24
C GLY A 82 -8.78 -2.57 12.70
N GLN A 83 -9.38 -1.43 13.10
CA GLN A 83 -9.44 -1.05 14.50
C GLN A 83 -10.64 -1.73 15.16
N VAL A 84 -10.40 -2.82 15.88
CA VAL A 84 -11.38 -3.36 16.83
C VAL A 84 -11.58 -2.29 17.92
N LYS A 85 -12.73 -1.62 17.95
CA LYS A 85 -13.15 -0.81 19.10
C LYS A 85 -13.34 -1.74 20.30
N GLY A 86 -12.31 -1.90 21.14
CA GLY A 86 -12.45 -2.53 22.45
C GLY A 86 -11.72 -3.86 22.62
N GLY A 87 -10.43 -3.78 22.93
CA GLY A 87 -9.73 -4.88 23.60
C GLY A 87 -10.00 -4.86 25.11
N LYS A 88 -11.21 -5.23 25.58
CA LYS A 88 -11.33 -5.71 26.95
C LYS A 88 -10.92 -7.18 26.94
N LYS A 89 -9.65 -7.46 27.27
CA LYS A 89 -9.19 -8.81 27.65
C LYS A 89 -10.05 -9.26 28.84
N GLY A 90 -11.00 -10.14 28.61
CA GLY A 90 -11.60 -10.93 29.69
C GLY A 90 -10.53 -11.86 30.24
N ARG A 91 -10.08 -11.62 31.48
CA ARG A 91 -9.37 -12.64 32.27
C ARG A 91 -10.37 -13.77 32.51
N ARG A 92 -10.06 -14.97 32.04
CA ARG A 92 -10.70 -16.21 32.49
C ARG A 92 -9.60 -17.12 33.01
#